data_AF-A0A9E6WPB6-F1
#
_entry.id   AF-A0A9E6WPB6-F1
#
_cell.length_a   1.000
_cell.length_b   1.000
_cell.length_c   1.000
_cell.angle_alpha   90.00
_cell.angle_beta   90.00
_cell.angle_gamma   90.00
#
_symmetry.space_group_name_H-M   'P 1'
#
loop_
_entity.id
_entity.type
_entity.pdbx_description
1 polymer ?
#
loop_
_entity_poly.entity_id
_entity_poly.type
_entity_poly.pdbx_seq_one_letter_code
_entity_poly.pdbx_strand_id
1 'polypeptide(L)'
;SYVIENGVLLNSERSELLFYSRANIDSTFTVPSSVTEISQDAFLNAFNLNEFKVSSTNITFLSDAGVLFDIDHEILVAYPSGNTSSTYILPATVISVGTNAFASS
;
A
#
# COMPACT_ATOMS: atom_id res chain seq x y z
N SER A 1 11.38 9.02 -16.18
CA SER A 1 10.85 10.31 -15.69
C SER A 1 9.78 10.02 -14.66
N TYR A 2 9.24 11.03 -13.95
CA TYR A 2 8.26 10.81 -12.87
C TYR A 2 6.99 11.62 -13.10
N VAL A 3 5.89 11.14 -12.53
CA VAL A 3 4.59 11.84 -12.53
C VAL A 3 4.06 11.91 -11.10
N ILE A 4 3.36 13.00 -10.78
CA ILE A 4 2.64 13.15 -9.51
C ILE A 4 1.15 13.26 -9.83
N GLU A 5 0.37 12.35 -9.26
CA GLU A 5 -1.08 12.28 -9.43
C GLU A 5 -1.72 12.18 -8.05
N ASN A 6 -2.56 13.16 -7.69
CA ASN A 6 -3.27 13.17 -6.40
C ASN A 6 -2.35 12.91 -5.18
N GLY A 7 -1.17 13.52 -5.19
CA GLY A 7 -0.19 13.35 -4.10
C GLY A 7 0.56 12.01 -4.11
N VAL A 8 0.48 11.23 -5.19
CA VAL A 8 1.22 9.98 -5.38
C VAL A 8 2.30 10.18 -6.44
N LEU A 9 3.56 9.98 -6.07
CA LEU A 9 4.70 9.98 -6.97
C LEU A 9 4.86 8.58 -7.59
N LEU A 10 4.84 8.53 -8.91
CA LEU A 10 4.98 7.32 -9.71
C LEU A 10 6.12 7.50 -10.72
N ASN A 11 6.66 6.39 -11.21
CA ASN A 11 7.45 6.42 -12.44
C ASN A 11 6.58 6.84 -13.65
N SER A 12 7.21 7.19 -14.77
CA SER A 12 6.50 7.66 -15.97
C SER A 12 5.51 6.65 -16.57
N GLU A 13 5.71 5.36 -16.30
CA GLU A 13 4.88 4.26 -16.77
C GLU A 13 3.70 3.96 -15.84
N ARG A 14 3.66 4.55 -14.65
CA ARG A 14 2.69 4.26 -13.57
C ARG A 14 2.73 2.79 -13.14
N SER A 15 3.87 2.14 -13.32
CA SER A 15 4.12 0.76 -12.89
C SER A 15 4.77 0.69 -11.51
N GLU A 16 5.44 1.76 -11.09
CA GLU A 16 6.12 1.83 -9.79
C GLU A 16 5.59 3.01 -8.97
N LEU A 17 5.09 2.72 -7.76
CA LEU A 17 4.70 3.72 -6.76
C LEU A 17 5.87 3.98 -5.82
N LEU A 18 6.36 5.21 -5.88
CA LEU A 18 7.59 5.61 -5.17
C LEU A 18 7.27 6.27 -3.84
N PHE A 19 6.22 7.09 -3.79
CA PHE A 19 5.86 7.85 -2.59
C PHE A 19 4.40 8.27 -2.58
N TYR A 20 3.72 8.08 -1.45
CA TYR A 20 2.41 8.60 -1.13
C TYR A 20 2.58 9.78 -0.16
N SER A 21 2.08 10.95 -0.56
CA SER A 21 2.24 12.17 0.22
C SER A 21 1.62 12.05 1.61
N ARG A 22 2.41 12.36 2.64
CA ARG A 22 1.96 12.47 4.04
C ARG A 22 0.93 13.58 4.26
N ALA A 23 0.88 14.54 3.34
CA ALA A 23 -0.13 15.60 3.33
C ALA A 23 -1.42 15.17 2.63
N ASN A 24 -1.48 13.97 2.05
CA ASN A 24 -2.72 13.44 1.52
C ASN A 24 -3.71 13.19 2.68
N ILE A 25 -4.93 13.69 2.50
CA ILE A 25 -6.02 13.65 3.48
C ILE A 25 -7.00 12.51 3.23
N ASP A 26 -6.84 11.79 2.12
CA ASP A 26 -7.71 10.68 1.76
C ASP A 26 -7.52 9.52 2.73
N SER A 27 -8.64 8.98 3.21
CA SER A 27 -8.63 7.83 4.12
C SER A 27 -8.49 6.48 3.44
N THR A 28 -8.53 6.46 2.11
CA THR A 28 -8.43 5.25 1.30
C THR A 28 -7.55 5.50 0.09
N PHE A 29 -6.66 4.56 -0.23
CA PHE A 29 -5.91 4.57 -1.48
C PHE A 29 -6.22 3.31 -2.28
N THR A 30 -6.54 3.46 -3.57
CA THR A 30 -6.74 2.31 -4.47
C THR A 30 -5.49 2.12 -5.32
N VAL A 31 -4.80 0.99 -5.16
CA VAL A 31 -3.68 0.59 -6.02
C VAL A 31 -4.22 0.31 -7.43
N PRO A 32 -3.82 1.09 -8.45
CA PRO A 32 -4.25 0.88 -9.82
C PRO A 32 -3.74 -0.44 -10.38
N SER A 33 -4.38 -0.99 -11.42
CA SER A 33 -3.94 -2.23 -12.07
C SER A 33 -2.58 -2.15 -12.74
N SER A 34 -2.13 -0.94 -13.11
CA SER A 34 -0.82 -0.72 -13.73
C SER A 34 0.34 -0.86 -12.75
N VAL A 35 0.11 -0.65 -11.45
CA VAL A 35 1.17 -0.68 -10.44
C VAL A 35 1.55 -2.12 -10.14
N THR A 36 2.78 -2.46 -10.46
CA THR A 36 3.41 -3.77 -10.23
C THR A 36 4.53 -3.69 -9.20
N GLU A 37 4.98 -2.49 -8.86
CA GLU A 37 6.04 -2.29 -7.87
C GLU A 37 5.67 -1.15 -6.91
N ILE A 38 5.99 -1.35 -5.63
CA ILE A 38 5.76 -0.38 -4.57
C ILE A 38 7.06 -0.26 -3.78
N SER A 39 7.60 0.95 -3.69
CA SER A 39 8.79 1.23 -2.90
C SER A 39 8.52 0.94 -1.42
N GLN A 40 9.54 0.45 -0.71
CA GLN A 40 9.45 0.09 0.71
C GLN A 40 9.02 1.29 1.59
N ASP A 41 9.39 2.51 1.19
CA ASP A 41 9.04 3.75 1.91
C ASP A 41 7.81 4.46 1.36
N ALA A 42 7.08 3.84 0.43
CA ALA A 42 5.99 4.47 -0.29
C ALA A 42 4.94 5.10 0.62
N PHE A 43 4.55 4.42 1.72
CA PHE A 43 3.46 4.85 2.60
C PHE A 43 3.94 5.41 3.94
N LEU A 44 5.22 5.74 4.05
CA LEU A 44 5.83 6.21 5.31
C LEU A 44 5.13 7.46 5.85
N ASN A 45 4.51 7.35 7.05
CA ASN A 45 3.72 8.39 7.73
C ASN A 45 2.44 8.85 6.99
N ALA A 46 1.78 7.95 6.26
CA ALA A 46 0.46 8.22 5.66
C ALA A 46 -0.67 8.17 6.72
N PHE A 47 -0.61 9.02 7.75
CA PHE A 47 -1.45 8.91 8.97
C PHE A 47 -2.96 9.00 8.74
N ASN A 48 -3.41 9.58 7.64
CA ASN A 48 -4.83 9.64 7.30
C ASN A 48 -5.33 8.36 6.62
N LEU A 49 -4.43 7.54 6.08
CA LEU A 49 -4.75 6.37 5.27
C LEU A 49 -5.16 5.19 6.18
N ASN A 50 -6.45 4.87 6.17
CA ASN A 50 -7.07 3.86 7.04
C ASN A 50 -7.21 2.50 6.35
N GLU A 51 -7.28 2.48 5.02
CA GLU A 51 -7.40 1.25 4.24
C GLU A 51 -6.78 1.37 2.85
N PHE A 52 -6.29 0.23 2.36
CA PHE A 52 -5.95 0.02 0.96
C PHE A 52 -7.09 -0.68 0.23
N LYS A 53 -7.33 -0.26 -0.99
CA LYS A 53 -8.08 -1.02 -2.01
C LYS A 53 -7.12 -1.39 -3.12
N VAL A 54 -7.44 -2.44 -3.85
CA VAL A 54 -6.69 -2.81 -5.05
C VAL A 54 -7.68 -2.99 -6.19
N SER A 55 -7.32 -2.48 -7.36
CA SER A 55 -8.11 -2.71 -8.58
C SER A 55 -8.33 -4.21 -8.82
N SER A 56 -9.54 -4.63 -9.19
CA SER A 56 -9.86 -6.03 -9.45
C SER A 56 -9.10 -6.66 -10.62
N THR A 57 -8.41 -5.84 -11.43
CA THR A 57 -7.55 -6.28 -12.54
C THR A 57 -6.06 -6.14 -12.24
N ASN A 58 -5.68 -5.74 -11.02
CA ASN A 58 -4.30 -5.83 -10.59
C ASN A 58 -3.93 -7.30 -10.38
N ILE A 59 -2.80 -7.72 -10.95
CA ILE A 59 -2.31 -9.11 -10.90
C ILE A 59 -1.08 -9.29 -10.00
N THR A 60 -0.67 -8.23 -9.30
CA THR A 60 0.55 -8.19 -8.47
C THR A 60 0.24 -8.02 -6.99
N PHE A 61 -0.83 -7.29 -6.68
CA PHE A 61 -1.24 -7.00 -5.32
C PHE A 61 -2.71 -7.36 -5.12
N LEU A 62 -3.08 -7.53 -3.85
CA LEU A 62 -4.47 -7.59 -3.42
C LEU A 62 -4.65 -6.83 -2.10
N SER A 63 -5.89 -6.52 -1.77
CA SER A 63 -6.25 -6.02 -0.44
C SER A 63 -7.13 -7.04 0.26
N ASP A 64 -6.75 -7.39 1.49
CA ASP A 64 -7.60 -8.15 2.41
C ASP A 64 -7.82 -7.34 3.69
N ALA A 65 -9.09 -7.19 4.07
CA ALA A 65 -9.52 -6.35 5.20
C ALA A 65 -8.89 -4.94 5.24
N GLY A 66 -8.61 -4.33 4.08
CA GLY A 66 -8.00 -3.00 3.98
C GLY A 66 -6.47 -2.97 4.13
N VAL A 67 -5.81 -4.13 4.21
CA VAL A 67 -4.35 -4.28 4.29
C VAL A 67 -3.83 -4.75 2.94
N LEU A 68 -2.66 -4.23 2.53
CA LEU A 68 -2.08 -4.50 1.22
C LEU A 68 -1.13 -5.70 1.28
N PHE A 69 -1.37 -6.67 0.39
CA PHE A 69 -0.56 -7.88 0.22
C PHE A 69 -0.09 -8.03 -1.22
N ASP A 70 0.86 -8.93 -1.42
CA ASP A 70 1.10 -9.51 -2.74
C ASP A 70 -0.09 -10.39 -3.19
N ILE A 71 -0.12 -10.72 -4.49
CA ILE A 71 -1.23 -11.47 -5.08
C ILE A 71 -1.39 -12.89 -4.51
N ASP A 72 -0.31 -13.50 -4.03
CA ASP A 72 -0.31 -14.84 -3.45
C ASP A 72 -0.74 -14.83 -1.96
N HIS A 73 -0.93 -13.64 -1.37
CA HIS A 73 -1.29 -13.45 0.04
C HIS A 73 -0.24 -14.03 1.01
N GLU A 74 1.02 -13.99 0.60
CA GLU A 74 2.19 -14.52 1.30
C GLU A 74 3.04 -13.41 1.93
N ILE A 75 2.95 -12.19 1.40
CA ILE A 75 3.75 -11.03 1.84
C ILE A 75 2.82 -9.88 2.22
N LEU A 76 2.91 -9.41 3.48
CA LEU A 76 2.29 -8.14 3.88
C LEU A 76 3.15 -6.99 3.34
N VAL A 77 2.62 -6.27 2.35
CA VAL A 77 3.33 -5.17 1.67
C VAL A 77 3.20 -3.87 2.44
N ALA A 78 1.98 -3.52 2.87
CA ALA A 78 1.74 -2.32 3.67
C ALA A 78 0.50 -2.46 4.55
N TYR A 79 0.65 -2.04 5.80
CA TYR A 79 -0.43 -1.84 6.76
C TYR A 79 -0.79 -0.35 6.81
N PRO A 80 -2.07 0.01 6.77
CA PRO A 80 -2.49 1.41 6.76
C PRO A 80 -2.18 2.09 8.11
N SER A 81 -1.29 3.09 8.09
CA SER A 81 -0.87 3.80 9.32
C SER A 81 -1.99 4.56 10.04
N GLY A 82 -3.09 4.89 9.36
CA GLY A 82 -4.28 5.49 9.99
C GLY A 82 -5.20 4.48 10.68
N ASN A 83 -4.97 3.17 10.50
CA ASN A 83 -5.78 2.16 11.16
C ASN A 83 -5.44 2.08 12.66
N THR A 84 -6.43 2.41 13.49
CA THR A 84 -6.29 2.55 14.96
C THR A 84 -6.51 1.26 15.74
N SER A 85 -6.62 0.11 15.05
CA SER A 85 -6.79 -1.18 15.71
C SER A 85 -5.57 -1.50 16.57
N SER A 86 -5.79 -1.82 17.86
CA SER A 86 -4.70 -2.14 18.79
C SER A 86 -4.07 -3.52 18.54
N THR A 87 -4.71 -4.36 17.74
CA THR A 87 -4.25 -5.69 17.37
C THR A 87 -4.58 -5.97 15.92
N TYR A 88 -3.66 -6.59 15.22
CA TYR A 88 -3.90 -7.21 13.92
C TYR A 88 -3.30 -8.61 13.92
N ILE A 89 -4.09 -9.60 13.51
CA ILE A 89 -3.64 -10.99 13.43
C ILE A 89 -3.30 -11.24 11.96
N LEU A 90 -2.03 -11.53 11.68
CA LEU A 90 -1.61 -11.89 10.33
C LEU A 90 -2.34 -13.16 9.88
N PRO A 91 -2.87 -13.18 8.64
CA PRO A 91 -3.37 -14.40 8.04
C PRO A 91 -2.30 -15.50 8.03
N ALA A 92 -2.72 -16.76 8.20
CA ALA A 92 -1.79 -17.90 8.29
C ALA A 92 -1.00 -18.17 6.99
N THR A 93 -1.42 -17.59 5.87
CA THR A 93 -0.73 -17.66 4.58
C THR A 93 0.48 -16.72 4.52
N VAL A 94 0.54 -15.70 5.38
CA VAL A 94 1.64 -14.73 5.38
C VAL A 94 2.91 -15.39 5.91
N ILE A 95 3.93 -15.46 5.07
CA ILE A 95 5.25 -16.01 5.39
C ILE A 95 6.30 -14.91 5.55
N SER A 96 6.01 -13.68 5.12
CA SER A 96 6.93 -12.55 5.20
C SER A 96 6.21 -11.21 5.43
N VAL A 97 6.92 -10.29 6.07
CA VAL A 97 6.48 -8.89 6.26
C VAL A 97 7.46 -8.00 5.51
N GLY A 98 6.94 -7.17 4.61
CA GLY A 98 7.73 -6.24 3.82
C GLY A 98 8.48 -5.24 4.69
N THR A 99 9.65 -4.80 4.22
CA THR A 99 10.37 -3.69 4.86
C THR A 99 9.44 -2.48 4.96
N ASN A 100 9.37 -1.87 6.14
CA ASN A 100 8.55 -0.69 6.39
C ASN A 100 7.04 -0.90 6.14
N ALA A 101 6.57 -2.15 6.14
CA ALA A 101 5.16 -2.44 5.97
C ALA A 101 4.27 -1.85 7.08
N PHE A 102 4.81 -1.67 8.29
CA PHE A 102 4.16 -0.97 9.41
C PHE A 102 4.76 0.41 9.66
N ALA A 103 5.40 1.02 8.65
CA ALA A 103 6.08 2.29 8.84
C ALA A 103 5.07 3.39 9.14
N SER A 104 5.00 3.71 10.44
CA SER A 104 4.10 4.66 11.10
C SER A 104 2.72 4.13 11.50
N SER A 105 2.59 2.81 11.71
CA SER A 105 1.42 2.17 12.35
C SER A 105 1.55 2.07 13.87
#